data_AF-A0A374C9F3-F1
#
_entry.id   AF-A0A374C9F3-F1
#
_cell.length_a   1.000
_cell.length_b   1.000
_cell.length_c   1.000
_cell.angle_alpha   90.00
_cell.angle_beta   90.00
_cell.angle_gamma   90.00
#
_symmetry.space_group_name_H-M   'P 1'
#
loop_
_entity.id
_entity.type
_entity.pdbx_description
1 polymer ?
#
loop_
_entity_poly.entity_id
_entity_poly.type
_entity_poly.pdbx_seq_one_letter_code
_entity_poly.pdbx_strand_id
1 'polypeptide(L)'
;MLIEDKDRNDNEVVRKLIAEAEKYSLAEHGNERLECYLLLSNMTSLWLLQTTGIPDDLYQKVDVFATTQEDFMAKSIFVKLPHIKSPYPALDRKPIDVNSETTVHLVIFGKNDLVEALGINAALVAHYPNYCRDHRLRTRISIVADDIYEWKDQFVQRYQHLFNNSYYRIINLEEENPHCLCHQPMYGKTREDFVDVEWEFVNGNLRNDALRTKLSEWGESENQQLTVAICTDDQQRNFIEAFTLPEELYKNQIPVLCYTEESDMMNLIKNDDRYQTVLPFGSYICQKGILESLKQLAKRVNYVYNYCFSLPHNVPISSPSVIDESKLDCLWAQVGSLPKQYSNIFNAMTIGSKMHSLGHGQEDWQRYYALSKQEIEIMTEVEHNRWNMEELILGYRPVTDDEQKMIEKDISLKKKFREKKIHYDIRAFHDLRPDATGKQVYVYDLALTQGIPLIVKSCFR
;
A
#
# COMPACT_ATOMS: atom_id res chain seq x y z
N MET A 1 -15.60 -17.96 -2.12
CA MET A 1 -16.98 -17.47 -1.87
C MET A 1 -16.95 -15.98 -1.53
N LEU A 2 -17.81 -15.14 -2.11
CA LEU A 2 -17.98 -13.74 -1.69
C LEU A 2 -18.99 -13.69 -0.54
N ILE A 3 -18.64 -13.05 0.57
CA ILE A 3 -19.49 -12.84 1.73
C ILE A 3 -19.67 -11.34 1.90
N GLU A 4 -20.91 -10.89 1.73
CA GLU A 4 -21.30 -9.50 1.87
C GLU A 4 -22.67 -9.40 2.55
N ASP A 5 -23.00 -8.18 2.95
CA ASP A 5 -24.31 -7.86 3.49
C ASP A 5 -24.91 -6.66 2.76
N LYS A 6 -26.16 -6.83 2.29
CA LYS A 6 -26.85 -5.81 1.50
C LYS A 6 -27.13 -4.55 2.30
N ASP A 7 -27.28 -4.69 3.61
CA ASP A 7 -27.55 -3.59 4.53
C ASP A 7 -26.24 -2.99 5.09
N ARG A 8 -25.09 -3.35 4.50
CA ARG A 8 -23.75 -2.87 4.88
C ARG A 8 -23.40 -3.13 6.36
N ASN A 9 -23.84 -4.27 6.90
CA ASN A 9 -23.62 -4.65 8.29
C ASN A 9 -22.46 -5.64 8.46
N ASP A 10 -21.32 -5.15 8.94
CA ASP A 10 -20.12 -5.97 9.16
C ASP A 10 -20.34 -7.10 10.16
N ASN A 11 -21.20 -6.93 11.16
CA ASN A 11 -21.53 -8.02 12.10
C ASN A 11 -22.22 -9.17 11.37
N GLU A 12 -23.06 -8.86 10.40
CA GLU A 12 -23.74 -9.88 9.61
C GLU A 12 -22.80 -10.58 8.64
N VAL A 13 -21.85 -9.85 8.03
CA VAL A 13 -20.76 -10.44 7.24
C VAL A 13 -19.96 -11.44 8.08
N VAL A 14 -19.59 -11.07 9.31
CA VAL A 14 -18.85 -11.95 10.22
C VAL A 14 -19.70 -13.16 10.66
N ARG A 15 -20.98 -12.98 10.99
CA ARG A 15 -21.88 -14.10 11.32
C ARG A 15 -22.00 -15.08 10.17
N LYS A 16 -22.14 -14.59 8.92
CA LYS A 16 -22.16 -15.42 7.72
C LYS A 16 -20.86 -16.20 7.55
N LEU A 17 -19.69 -15.57 7.73
CA LEU A 17 -18.40 -16.27 7.71
C LEU A 17 -18.35 -17.41 8.73
N ILE A 18 -18.75 -17.14 9.98
CA ILE A 18 -18.74 -18.15 11.05
C ILE A 18 -19.71 -19.29 10.72
N ALA A 19 -20.93 -18.98 10.29
CA ALA A 19 -21.93 -19.98 9.94
C ALA A 19 -21.48 -20.88 8.77
N GLU A 20 -20.80 -20.33 7.78
CA GLU A 20 -20.24 -21.11 6.68
C GLU A 20 -19.04 -21.96 7.13
N ALA A 21 -18.18 -21.43 8.00
CA ALA A 21 -17.07 -22.18 8.58
C ALA A 21 -17.52 -23.34 9.50
N GLU A 22 -18.65 -23.19 10.20
CA GLU A 22 -19.26 -24.24 11.03
C GLU A 22 -19.80 -25.40 10.21
N LYS A 23 -20.40 -25.10 9.05
CA LYS A 23 -20.90 -26.12 8.10
C LYS A 23 -19.78 -26.81 7.32
N TYR A 24 -18.61 -26.18 7.23
CA TYR A 24 -17.52 -26.64 6.40
C TYR A 24 -16.70 -27.77 7.04
N SER A 25 -16.64 -28.91 6.36
CA SER A 25 -15.81 -30.06 6.74
C SER A 25 -14.52 -30.10 5.93
N LEU A 26 -13.38 -29.88 6.59
CA LEU A 26 -12.05 -29.99 5.97
C LEU A 26 -11.81 -31.39 5.37
N ALA A 27 -12.25 -32.44 6.06
CA ALA A 27 -12.05 -33.82 5.62
C ALA A 27 -12.75 -34.14 4.30
N GLU A 28 -13.92 -33.53 4.07
CA GLU A 28 -14.69 -33.69 2.82
C GLU A 28 -14.07 -32.91 1.66
N HIS A 29 -13.20 -31.95 1.94
CA HIS A 29 -12.57 -31.05 0.96
C HIS A 29 -11.04 -31.20 0.92
N GLY A 30 -10.52 -32.41 1.16
CA GLY A 30 -9.09 -32.68 1.02
C GLY A 30 -8.18 -31.89 1.98
N ASN A 31 -8.72 -31.42 3.11
CA ASN A 31 -8.09 -30.48 4.06
C ASN A 31 -7.75 -29.10 3.48
N GLU A 32 -8.39 -28.69 2.39
CA GLU A 32 -8.30 -27.32 1.88
C GLU A 32 -9.19 -26.39 2.71
N ARG A 33 -8.72 -25.16 2.94
CA ARG A 33 -9.50 -24.15 3.69
C ARG A 33 -10.58 -23.54 2.80
N LEU A 34 -11.73 -23.21 3.39
CA LEU A 34 -12.81 -22.52 2.69
C LEU A 34 -12.38 -21.09 2.32
N GLU A 35 -12.20 -20.85 1.02
CA GLU A 35 -11.83 -19.53 0.52
C GLU A 35 -12.99 -18.53 0.63
N CYS A 36 -12.77 -17.45 1.38
CA CYS A 36 -13.77 -16.43 1.68
C CYS A 36 -13.24 -15.03 1.34
N TYR A 37 -13.93 -14.32 0.46
CA TYR A 37 -13.74 -12.91 0.19
C TYR A 37 -14.77 -12.13 0.99
N LEU A 38 -14.33 -11.34 1.96
CA LEU A 38 -15.24 -10.56 2.82
C LEU A 38 -15.30 -9.14 2.29
N LEU A 39 -16.49 -8.68 1.92
CA LEU A 39 -16.75 -7.27 1.61
C LEU A 39 -17.34 -6.61 2.85
N LEU A 40 -16.48 -5.89 3.56
CA LEU A 40 -16.82 -5.09 4.73
C LEU A 40 -17.27 -3.69 4.30
N SER A 41 -17.99 -3.03 5.18
CA SER A 41 -18.56 -1.70 4.97
C SER A 41 -17.80 -0.60 5.69
N ASN A 42 -17.01 -0.92 6.72
CA ASN A 42 -16.27 0.04 7.52
C ASN A 42 -14.75 -0.19 7.44
N MET A 43 -13.99 0.88 7.17
CA MET A 43 -12.52 0.84 7.12
C MET A 43 -11.86 0.41 8.44
N THR A 44 -12.47 0.74 9.58
CA THR A 44 -12.01 0.30 10.92
C THR A 44 -12.15 -1.21 11.09
N SER A 45 -13.24 -1.81 10.61
CA SER A 45 -13.43 -3.27 10.65
C SER A 45 -12.36 -3.99 9.83
N LEU A 46 -12.07 -3.47 8.63
CA LEU A 46 -10.99 -3.99 7.78
C LEU A 46 -9.62 -3.87 8.47
N TRP A 47 -9.31 -2.69 9.01
CA TRP A 47 -8.06 -2.44 9.73
C TRP A 47 -7.92 -3.36 10.95
N LEU A 48 -8.98 -3.58 11.73
CA LEU A 48 -8.95 -4.52 12.84
C LEU A 48 -8.64 -5.95 12.37
N LEU A 49 -9.31 -6.45 11.33
CA LEU A 49 -8.99 -7.78 10.78
C LEU A 49 -7.55 -7.89 10.28
N GLN A 50 -7.03 -6.84 9.63
CA GLN A 50 -5.65 -6.80 9.14
C GLN A 50 -4.63 -6.74 10.29
N THR A 51 -4.97 -6.12 11.41
CA THR A 51 -4.04 -5.91 12.54
C THR A 51 -4.11 -7.00 13.59
N THR A 52 -5.31 -7.45 13.97
CA THR A 52 -5.55 -8.46 15.02
C THR A 52 -5.75 -9.85 14.45
N GLY A 53 -6.25 -9.97 13.23
CA GLY A 53 -6.62 -11.24 12.63
C GLY A 53 -7.96 -11.78 13.11
N ILE A 54 -8.15 -13.08 12.91
CA ILE A 54 -9.32 -13.87 13.32
C ILE A 54 -8.89 -14.98 14.30
N PRO A 55 -9.81 -15.53 15.11
CA PRO A 55 -9.50 -16.64 16.03
C PRO A 55 -8.84 -17.84 15.33
N ASP A 56 -7.92 -18.52 16.01
CA ASP A 56 -7.11 -19.61 15.44
C ASP A 56 -7.95 -20.79 14.93
N ASP A 57 -9.02 -21.14 15.64
CA ASP A 57 -9.96 -22.20 15.27
C ASP A 57 -10.70 -21.88 13.97
N LEU A 58 -11.03 -20.61 13.75
CA LEU A 58 -11.60 -20.12 12.50
C LEU A 58 -10.52 -20.09 11.39
N TYR A 59 -9.34 -19.54 11.68
CA TYR A 59 -8.22 -19.41 10.72
C TYR A 59 -7.76 -20.75 10.12
N GLN A 60 -7.84 -21.84 10.90
CA GLN A 60 -7.52 -23.18 10.44
C GLN A 60 -8.53 -23.74 9.43
N LYS A 61 -9.77 -23.21 9.42
CA LYS A 61 -10.85 -23.68 8.53
C LYS A 61 -11.07 -22.80 7.30
N VAL A 62 -10.85 -21.49 7.42
CA VAL A 62 -11.12 -20.52 6.35
C VAL A 62 -9.86 -19.82 5.85
N ASP A 63 -9.86 -19.45 4.58
CA ASP A 63 -8.84 -18.59 3.98
C ASP A 63 -9.48 -17.26 3.58
N VAL A 64 -9.29 -16.25 4.42
CA VAL A 64 -9.98 -14.95 4.34
C VAL A 64 -9.15 -13.94 3.55
N PHE A 65 -9.82 -13.28 2.61
CA PHE A 65 -9.38 -12.00 2.04
C PHE A 65 -10.48 -10.98 2.30
N ALA A 66 -10.30 -10.13 3.31
CA ALA A 66 -11.20 -9.02 3.59
C ALA A 66 -10.81 -7.75 2.83
N THR A 67 -11.80 -6.97 2.44
CA THR A 67 -11.65 -5.66 1.81
C THR A 67 -12.89 -4.82 2.15
N THR A 68 -12.83 -3.51 1.97
CA THR A 68 -14.02 -2.68 1.78
C THR A 68 -14.20 -2.37 0.31
N GLN A 69 -15.32 -1.74 -0.06
CA GLN A 69 -15.52 -1.25 -1.44
C GLN A 69 -14.46 -0.20 -1.79
N GLU A 70 -14.15 0.68 -0.85
CA GLU A 70 -13.21 1.78 -0.95
C GLU A 70 -11.77 1.26 -1.11
N ASP A 71 -11.36 0.32 -0.26
CA ASP A 71 -10.06 -0.35 -0.35
C ASP A 71 -9.90 -1.14 -1.66
N PHE A 72 -10.98 -1.77 -2.13
CA PHE A 72 -10.97 -2.48 -3.40
C PHE A 72 -10.81 -1.51 -4.58
N MET A 73 -11.55 -0.39 -4.60
CA MET A 73 -11.36 0.64 -5.63
C MET A 73 -9.92 1.16 -5.64
N ALA A 74 -9.36 1.47 -4.47
CA ALA A 74 -7.99 1.96 -4.38
C ALA A 74 -6.96 0.94 -4.91
N LYS A 75 -7.13 -0.35 -4.59
CA LYS A 75 -6.32 -1.43 -5.18
C LYS A 75 -6.47 -1.52 -6.69
N SER A 76 -7.69 -1.42 -7.22
CA SER A 76 -7.96 -1.45 -8.66
C SER A 76 -7.30 -0.30 -9.43
N ILE A 77 -7.09 0.84 -8.78
CA ILE A 77 -6.45 2.01 -9.38
C ILE A 77 -4.92 1.90 -9.30
N PHE A 78 -4.38 1.67 -8.09
CA PHE A 78 -2.95 1.83 -7.83
C PHE A 78 -2.11 0.56 -8.04
N VAL A 79 -2.70 -0.62 -7.93
CA VAL A 79 -1.96 -1.88 -8.02
C VAL A 79 -1.90 -2.37 -9.46
N LYS A 80 -0.68 -2.55 -9.98
CA LYS A 80 -0.45 -3.11 -11.31
C LYS A 80 -0.22 -4.62 -11.16
N LEU A 81 -1.07 -5.42 -11.80
CA LEU A 81 -1.07 -6.88 -11.68
C LEU A 81 -0.77 -7.56 -13.02
N PRO A 82 -0.19 -8.77 -13.03
CA PRO A 82 -0.04 -9.58 -14.24
C PRO A 82 -1.41 -9.83 -14.87
N HIS A 83 -1.49 -9.78 -16.20
CA HIS A 83 -2.70 -10.04 -17.00
C HIS A 83 -3.89 -9.11 -16.80
N ILE A 84 -3.81 -8.15 -15.87
CA ILE A 84 -4.88 -7.20 -15.61
C ILE A 84 -4.45 -5.84 -16.13
N LYS A 85 -5.06 -5.45 -17.26
CA LYS A 85 -4.88 -4.10 -17.82
C LYS A 85 -5.67 -3.09 -17.00
N SER A 86 -4.94 -2.23 -16.30
CA SER A 86 -5.52 -1.09 -15.59
C SER A 86 -5.67 0.09 -16.56
N PRO A 87 -6.86 0.71 -16.67
CA PRO A 87 -7.02 1.96 -17.43
C PRO A 87 -6.42 3.16 -16.68
N TYR A 88 -6.14 3.03 -15.39
CA TYR A 88 -5.51 4.04 -14.57
C TYR A 88 -3.99 3.98 -14.71
N PRO A 89 -3.28 5.12 -14.86
CA PRO A 89 -1.83 5.15 -14.83
C PRO A 89 -1.29 4.72 -13.45
N ALA A 90 -0.02 4.35 -13.38
CA ALA A 90 0.67 4.19 -12.10
C ALA A 90 0.95 5.59 -11.51
N LEU A 91 1.04 5.68 -10.17
CA LEU A 91 1.30 6.95 -9.47
C LEU A 91 2.61 7.61 -9.91
N ASP A 92 3.62 6.79 -10.19
CA ASP A 92 4.90 7.25 -10.71
C ASP A 92 4.85 7.62 -12.18
N ARG A 93 3.83 7.29 -13.00
CA ARG A 93 3.69 7.61 -14.45
C ARG A 93 4.93 7.31 -15.33
N LYS A 94 6.05 7.98 -15.10
CA LYS A 94 7.40 7.67 -15.60
C LYS A 94 8.24 6.96 -14.52
N PRO A 95 9.12 6.00 -14.89
CA PRO A 95 10.03 5.35 -13.96
C PRO A 95 10.77 6.32 -13.03
N ILE A 96 10.81 6.01 -11.73
CA ILE A 96 11.62 6.72 -10.74
C ILE A 96 12.76 5.81 -10.32
N ASP A 97 13.92 5.96 -10.96
CA ASP A 97 15.15 5.23 -10.59
C ASP A 97 15.93 5.96 -9.48
N VAL A 98 17.09 5.41 -9.08
CA VAL A 98 17.93 5.98 -8.00
C VAL A 98 18.47 7.37 -8.31
N ASN A 99 18.57 7.74 -9.58
CA ASN A 99 19.11 9.01 -10.04
C ASN A 99 18.00 10.05 -10.33
N SER A 100 16.74 9.65 -10.29
CA SER A 100 15.59 10.51 -10.53
C SER A 100 15.46 11.61 -9.48
N GLU A 101 15.33 12.86 -9.93
CA GLU A 101 14.96 14.01 -9.08
C GLU A 101 13.44 14.18 -8.93
N THR A 102 12.65 13.31 -9.55
CA THR A 102 11.19 13.41 -9.55
C THR A 102 10.56 12.71 -8.35
N THR A 103 9.49 13.29 -7.81
CA THR A 103 8.72 12.74 -6.68
C THR A 103 7.28 12.47 -7.08
N VAL A 104 6.61 11.51 -6.43
CA VAL A 104 5.16 11.33 -6.58
C VAL A 104 4.42 12.31 -5.68
N HIS A 105 3.36 12.91 -6.20
CA HIS A 105 2.42 13.70 -5.40
C HIS A 105 0.98 13.32 -5.73
N LEU A 106 0.28 12.76 -4.74
CA LEU A 106 -1.14 12.47 -4.83
C LEU A 106 -1.91 13.53 -4.03
N VAL A 107 -2.81 14.26 -4.69
CA VAL A 107 -3.73 15.22 -4.05
C VAL A 107 -5.13 14.62 -4.06
N ILE A 108 -5.76 14.45 -2.91
CA ILE A 108 -7.07 13.82 -2.75
C ILE A 108 -8.03 14.83 -2.13
N PHE A 109 -9.14 15.11 -2.81
CA PHE A 109 -10.21 15.98 -2.33
C PHE A 109 -11.31 15.15 -1.66
N GLY A 110 -11.66 15.51 -0.42
CA GLY A 110 -12.69 14.86 0.39
C GLY A 110 -12.20 14.45 1.78
N LYS A 111 -13.11 13.93 2.61
CA LYS A 111 -12.83 13.47 3.98
C LYS A 111 -13.71 12.27 4.38
N ASN A 112 -13.64 11.19 3.61
CA ASN A 112 -14.43 9.97 3.79
C ASN A 112 -13.55 8.70 3.71
N ASP A 113 -14.18 7.53 3.85
CA ASP A 113 -13.48 6.23 3.81
C ASP A 113 -12.75 5.97 2.48
N LEU A 114 -13.22 6.55 1.37
CA LEU A 114 -12.54 6.45 0.08
C LEU A 114 -11.23 7.23 0.05
N VAL A 115 -11.24 8.43 0.62
CA VAL A 115 -10.04 9.26 0.78
C VAL A 115 -9.00 8.54 1.63
N GLU A 116 -9.43 7.91 2.72
CA GLU A 116 -8.57 7.08 3.56
C GLU A 116 -8.00 5.90 2.76
N ALA A 117 -8.85 5.14 2.06
CA ALA A 117 -8.42 3.99 1.28
C ALA A 117 -7.41 4.35 0.19
N LEU A 118 -7.62 5.46 -0.52
CA LEU A 118 -6.68 5.96 -1.52
C LEU A 118 -5.35 6.38 -0.87
N GLY A 119 -5.38 7.13 0.23
CA GLY A 119 -4.18 7.56 0.94
C GLY A 119 -3.35 6.37 1.45
N ILE A 120 -3.99 5.40 2.11
CA ILE A 120 -3.32 4.22 2.66
C ILE A 120 -2.78 3.31 1.55
N ASN A 121 -3.56 3.03 0.51
CA ASN A 121 -3.06 2.19 -0.59
C ASN A 121 -1.94 2.89 -1.38
N ALA A 122 -1.98 4.21 -1.55
CA ALA A 122 -0.86 4.96 -2.13
C ALA A 122 0.40 4.86 -1.25
N ALA A 123 0.25 5.04 0.07
CA ALA A 123 1.34 4.91 1.02
C ALA A 123 1.95 3.50 1.02
N LEU A 124 1.17 2.45 0.75
CA LEU A 124 1.65 1.07 0.67
C LEU A 124 2.43 0.75 -0.62
N VAL A 125 2.25 1.49 -1.71
CA VAL A 125 2.82 1.13 -3.04
C VAL A 125 3.87 2.09 -3.59
N ALA A 126 3.86 3.35 -3.13
CA ALA A 126 4.62 4.43 -3.72
C ALA A 126 5.99 4.63 -3.04
N HIS A 127 6.83 3.60 -3.13
CA HIS A 127 8.19 3.56 -2.57
C HIS A 127 9.22 3.50 -3.69
N TYR A 128 10.20 4.41 -3.68
CA TYR A 128 11.08 4.63 -4.83
C TYR A 128 12.58 4.69 -4.47
N PRO A 129 13.47 4.20 -5.36
CA PRO A 129 14.92 4.21 -5.16
C PRO A 129 15.56 5.56 -4.85
N ASN A 130 15.07 6.67 -5.41
CA ASN A 130 15.68 7.98 -5.23
C ASN A 130 15.64 8.49 -3.79
N TYR A 131 14.65 8.06 -3.00
CA TYR A 131 14.60 8.32 -1.56
C TYR A 131 15.85 7.78 -0.85
N CYS A 132 16.28 6.57 -1.19
CA CYS A 132 17.44 5.91 -0.57
C CYS A 132 18.75 6.71 -0.79
N ARG A 133 18.79 7.52 -1.84
CA ARG A 133 19.89 8.45 -2.13
C ARG A 133 19.70 9.81 -1.44
N ASP A 134 18.48 10.34 -1.43
CA ASP A 134 18.14 11.62 -0.82
C ASP A 134 16.77 11.55 -0.13
N HIS A 135 16.79 11.56 1.21
CA HIS A 135 15.59 11.50 2.05
C HIS A 135 14.63 12.69 1.88
N ARG A 136 14.94 13.70 1.07
CA ARG A 136 14.00 14.77 0.69
C ARG A 136 13.06 14.36 -0.44
N LEU A 137 13.41 13.33 -1.22
CA LEU A 137 12.66 12.86 -2.38
C LEU A 137 11.59 11.84 -1.95
N ARG A 138 10.61 12.30 -1.17
CA ARG A 138 9.50 11.47 -0.68
C ARG A 138 8.32 11.49 -1.61
N THR A 139 7.51 10.44 -1.53
CA THR A 139 6.13 10.50 -1.99
C THR A 139 5.34 11.43 -1.06
N ARG A 140 4.63 12.40 -1.63
CA ARG A 140 3.71 13.27 -0.88
C ARG A 140 2.26 12.87 -1.12
N ILE A 141 1.50 12.77 -0.04
CA ILE A 141 0.04 12.57 -0.08
C ILE A 141 -0.62 13.78 0.58
N SER A 142 -1.32 14.60 -0.21
CA SER A 142 -2.08 15.76 0.27
C SER A 142 -3.57 15.43 0.30
N ILE A 143 -4.21 15.66 1.44
CA ILE A 143 -5.65 15.51 1.63
C ILE A 143 -6.25 16.89 1.84
N VAL A 144 -7.23 17.23 1.01
CA VAL A 144 -7.84 18.56 0.93
C VAL A 144 -9.33 18.45 1.19
N ALA A 145 -9.83 19.15 2.21
CA ALA A 145 -11.26 19.17 2.50
C ALA A 145 -11.66 20.42 3.28
N ASP A 146 -12.93 20.77 3.19
CA ASP A 146 -13.59 21.72 4.08
C ASP A 146 -13.66 21.12 5.50
N ASP A 147 -13.21 21.84 6.52
CA ASP A 147 -13.19 21.43 7.93
C ASP A 147 -12.54 20.04 8.15
N ILE A 148 -11.27 19.91 7.76
CA ILE A 148 -10.54 18.62 7.74
C ILE A 148 -10.14 18.13 9.15
N TYR A 149 -10.19 18.97 10.17
CA TYR A 149 -9.51 18.73 11.45
C TYR A 149 -9.96 17.48 12.18
N GLU A 150 -11.28 17.29 12.35
CA GLU A 150 -11.83 16.12 13.06
C GLU A 150 -11.47 14.83 12.33
N TRP A 151 -11.68 14.78 11.02
CA TRP A 151 -11.37 13.62 10.20
C TRP A 151 -9.86 13.29 10.25
N LYS A 152 -9.02 14.31 10.13
CA LYS A 152 -7.56 14.16 10.26
C LYS A 152 -7.18 13.62 11.64
N ASP A 153 -7.75 14.14 12.72
CA ASP A 153 -7.45 13.67 14.07
C ASP A 153 -7.83 12.20 14.25
N GLN A 154 -8.97 11.77 13.72
CA GLN A 154 -9.38 10.36 13.71
C GLN A 154 -8.44 9.49 12.88
N PHE A 155 -8.04 9.95 11.69
CA PHE A 155 -7.10 9.26 10.82
C PHE A 155 -5.71 9.11 11.46
N VAL A 156 -5.19 10.19 12.07
CA VAL A 156 -3.93 10.20 12.80
C VAL A 156 -3.99 9.29 14.02
N GLN A 157 -5.11 9.26 14.75
CA GLN A 157 -5.29 8.37 15.89
C GLN A 157 -5.36 6.89 15.49
N ARG A 158 -6.05 6.56 14.39
CA ARG A 158 -6.14 5.17 13.88
C ARG A 158 -4.75 4.64 13.50
N TYR A 159 -3.96 5.45 12.79
CA TYR A 159 -2.62 5.10 12.34
C TYR A 159 -1.53 5.80 13.18
N GLN A 160 -1.69 5.82 14.50
CA GLN A 160 -0.83 6.59 15.40
C GLN A 160 0.67 6.33 15.18
N HIS A 161 1.06 5.08 15.00
CA HIS A 161 2.47 4.73 14.83
C HIS A 161 3.04 5.17 13.48
N LEU A 162 2.25 5.15 12.41
CA LEU A 162 2.61 5.78 11.14
C LEU A 162 2.88 7.26 11.35
N PHE A 163 1.91 8.01 11.86
CA PHE A 163 2.04 9.46 11.97
C PHE A 163 3.09 9.91 12.98
N ASN A 164 3.32 9.16 14.05
CA ASN A 164 4.43 9.42 14.98
C ASN A 164 5.81 9.30 14.30
N ASN A 165 5.93 8.57 13.20
CA ASN A 165 7.18 8.36 12.47
C ASN A 165 7.22 9.02 11.09
N SER A 166 6.11 9.61 10.62
CA SER A 166 6.05 10.37 9.36
C SER A 166 6.21 11.87 9.58
N TYR A 167 6.74 12.55 8.57
CA TYR A 167 6.48 13.98 8.43
C TYR A 167 5.03 14.19 7.99
N TYR A 168 4.38 15.14 8.64
CA TYR A 168 3.13 15.68 8.11
C TYR A 168 3.00 17.17 8.41
N ARG A 169 2.20 17.86 7.61
CA ARG A 169 1.88 19.27 7.84
C ARG A 169 0.40 19.56 7.71
N ILE A 170 -0.04 20.63 8.37
CA ILE A 170 -1.42 21.10 8.35
C ILE A 170 -1.41 22.57 7.92
N ILE A 171 -2.27 22.92 6.97
CA ILE A 171 -2.40 24.28 6.43
C ILE A 171 -3.87 24.67 6.43
N ASN A 172 -4.20 25.85 6.95
CA ASN A 172 -5.54 26.41 6.88
C ASN A 172 -5.63 27.52 5.83
N LEU A 173 -6.28 27.25 4.70
CA LEU A 173 -6.43 28.24 3.63
C LEU A 173 -7.62 29.20 3.84
N GLU A 174 -8.40 29.02 4.90
CA GLU A 174 -9.48 29.94 5.28
C GLU A 174 -8.98 31.10 6.15
N GLU A 175 -7.76 31.00 6.67
CA GLU A 175 -7.11 32.09 7.42
C GLU A 175 -6.57 33.17 6.49
N GLU A 176 -6.62 34.43 6.93
CA GLU A 176 -6.06 35.57 6.17
C GLU A 176 -4.54 35.40 5.95
N ASN A 177 -3.85 34.80 6.90
CA ASN A 177 -2.43 34.45 6.81
C ASN A 177 -2.23 32.97 7.14
N PRO A 178 -2.37 32.06 6.15
CA PRO A 178 -2.25 30.63 6.36
C PRO A 178 -0.90 30.24 6.99
N HIS A 179 -0.95 29.66 8.18
CA HIS A 179 0.23 29.10 8.83
C HIS A 179 0.37 27.61 8.54
N CYS A 180 1.60 27.18 8.28
CA CYS A 180 1.94 25.77 8.09
C CYS A 180 2.45 25.17 9.42
N LEU A 181 1.65 24.28 10.01
CA LEU A 181 2.02 23.55 11.22
C LEU A 181 2.66 22.22 10.82
N CYS A 182 3.92 22.02 11.20
CA CYS A 182 4.69 20.82 10.83
C CYS A 182 4.88 19.88 12.03
N HIS A 183 4.57 18.61 11.82
CA HIS A 183 5.00 17.51 12.69
C HIS A 183 6.33 16.93 12.19
N GLN A 184 7.20 16.56 13.12
CA GLN A 184 8.45 15.85 12.84
C GLN A 184 8.39 14.45 13.45
N PRO A 185 8.97 13.41 12.80
CA PRO A 185 9.07 12.08 13.36
C PRO A 185 9.67 12.09 14.77
N MET A 186 9.10 11.27 15.66
CA MET A 186 9.47 11.18 17.09
C MET A 186 10.98 11.02 17.31
N TYR A 187 11.65 10.26 16.42
CA TYR A 187 13.10 10.00 16.49
C TYR A 187 13.92 10.74 15.44
N GLY A 188 13.33 11.67 14.66
CA GLY A 188 13.99 12.30 13.50
C GLY A 188 15.23 13.13 13.83
N LYS A 189 15.49 13.42 15.11
CA LYS A 189 16.71 14.11 15.58
C LYS A 189 17.84 13.17 15.99
N THR A 190 17.52 11.91 16.27
CA THR A 190 18.45 10.95 16.91
C THR A 190 18.66 9.70 16.08
N ARG A 191 17.76 9.40 15.15
CA ARG A 191 17.82 8.22 14.28
C ARG A 191 17.70 8.65 12.83
N GLU A 192 18.32 7.87 11.96
CA GLU A 192 18.15 8.01 10.52
C GLU A 192 16.69 7.77 10.13
N ASP A 193 16.27 8.46 9.07
CA ASP A 193 14.92 8.38 8.54
C ASP A 193 14.69 7.08 7.76
N PHE A 194 13.46 6.59 7.77
CA PHE A 194 13.08 5.31 7.17
C PHE A 194 11.65 5.30 6.63
N VAL A 195 10.99 6.46 6.58
CA VAL A 195 9.59 6.59 6.17
C VAL A 195 9.48 7.46 4.93
N ASP A 196 9.59 6.87 3.75
CA ASP A 196 9.68 7.54 2.45
C ASP A 196 8.39 8.20 1.92
N VAL A 197 7.35 8.28 2.78
CA VAL A 197 6.08 8.96 2.50
C VAL A 197 5.84 10.08 3.51
N GLU A 198 5.37 11.23 3.03
CA GLU A 198 4.96 12.37 3.84
C GLU A 198 3.53 12.81 3.54
N TRP A 199 2.90 13.46 4.53
CA TRP A 199 1.48 13.80 4.47
C TRP A 199 1.25 15.31 4.55
N GLU A 200 0.20 15.79 3.90
CA GLU A 200 -0.26 17.17 4.01
C GLU A 200 -1.78 17.17 4.19
N PHE A 201 -2.26 17.91 5.18
CA PHE A 201 -3.68 18.12 5.43
C PHE A 201 -4.00 19.59 5.19
N VAL A 202 -4.89 19.86 4.24
CA VAL A 202 -5.25 21.22 3.84
C VAL A 202 -6.72 21.44 4.17
N ASN A 203 -6.99 22.38 5.08
CA ASN A 203 -8.33 22.91 5.27
C ASN A 203 -8.60 23.93 4.15
N GLY A 204 -9.46 23.56 3.20
CA GLY A 204 -9.79 24.37 2.04
C GLY A 204 -10.39 23.55 0.90
N ASN A 205 -10.72 24.24 -0.19
CA ASN A 205 -11.34 23.65 -1.38
C ASN A 205 -10.90 24.36 -2.67
N LEU A 206 -11.41 23.92 -3.82
CA LEU A 206 -11.04 24.46 -5.14
C LEU A 206 -11.48 25.93 -5.38
N ARG A 207 -12.23 26.55 -4.47
CA ARG A 207 -12.54 27.99 -4.51
C ARG A 207 -11.40 28.84 -3.93
N ASN A 208 -10.46 28.25 -3.19
CA ASN A 208 -9.29 28.96 -2.67
C ASN A 208 -8.29 29.20 -3.81
N ASP A 209 -8.05 30.47 -4.17
CA ASP A 209 -7.12 30.85 -5.23
C ASP A 209 -5.71 30.31 -5.00
N ALA A 210 -5.21 30.36 -3.75
CA ALA A 210 -3.90 29.84 -3.38
C ALA A 210 -3.75 28.34 -3.71
N LEU A 211 -4.81 27.54 -3.50
CA LEU A 211 -4.79 26.12 -3.84
C LEU A 211 -4.79 25.91 -5.35
N ARG A 212 -5.61 26.68 -6.09
CA ARG A 212 -5.64 26.62 -7.56
C ARG A 212 -4.28 26.97 -8.15
N THR A 213 -3.64 28.03 -7.66
CA THR A 213 -2.29 28.42 -8.06
C THR A 213 -1.29 27.29 -7.77
N LYS A 214 -1.36 26.68 -6.58
CA LYS A 214 -0.47 25.54 -6.25
C LYS A 214 -0.69 24.32 -7.14
N LEU A 215 -1.94 24.00 -7.48
CA LEU A 215 -2.24 22.93 -8.44
C LEU A 215 -1.64 23.21 -9.82
N SER A 216 -1.75 24.44 -10.33
CA SER A 216 -1.09 24.83 -11.60
C SER A 216 0.43 24.67 -11.50
N GLU A 217 1.05 25.20 -10.44
CA GLU A 217 2.50 25.08 -10.21
C GLU A 217 2.96 23.61 -10.14
N TRP A 218 2.22 22.76 -9.42
CA TRP A 218 2.52 21.33 -9.33
C TRP A 218 2.29 20.60 -10.67
N GLY A 219 1.27 21.01 -11.43
CA GLY A 219 0.98 20.48 -12.76
C GLY A 219 2.03 20.84 -13.81
N GLU A 220 2.77 21.94 -13.63
CA GLU A 220 3.87 22.38 -14.51
C GLU A 220 5.25 21.88 -14.06
N SER A 221 5.38 21.35 -12.85
CA SER A 221 6.65 20.90 -12.29
C SER A 221 7.21 19.67 -13.01
N GLU A 222 8.42 19.77 -13.54
CA GLU A 222 9.14 18.62 -14.10
C GLU A 222 9.68 17.66 -13.04
N ASN A 223 9.83 18.14 -11.79
CA ASN A 223 10.36 17.36 -10.66
C ASN A 223 9.25 16.67 -9.85
N GLN A 224 8.03 16.63 -10.38
CA GLN A 224 6.88 16.10 -9.66
C GLN A 224 5.92 15.37 -10.59
N GLN A 225 5.49 14.21 -10.17
CA GLN A 225 4.53 13.38 -10.87
C GLN A 225 3.20 13.47 -10.12
N LEU A 226 2.42 14.49 -10.49
CA LEU A 226 1.14 14.81 -9.88
C LEU A 226 0.03 13.84 -10.35
N THR A 227 -0.81 13.42 -9.40
CA THR A 227 -2.13 12.84 -9.64
C THR A 227 -3.14 13.54 -8.73
N VAL A 228 -4.29 13.92 -9.27
CA VAL A 228 -5.38 14.54 -8.50
C VAL A 228 -6.55 13.57 -8.42
N ALA A 229 -7.13 13.38 -7.25
CA ALA A 229 -8.30 12.55 -7.03
C ALA A 229 -9.41 13.40 -6.38
N ILE A 230 -10.62 13.37 -6.93
CA ILE A 230 -11.78 14.09 -6.43
C ILE A 230 -12.80 13.08 -5.94
N CYS A 231 -12.97 13.03 -4.62
CA CYS A 231 -13.59 11.92 -3.90
C CYS A 231 -14.54 12.39 -2.80
N THR A 232 -15.21 13.53 -2.97
CA THR A 232 -16.22 13.99 -1.99
C THR A 232 -17.45 13.08 -2.04
N ASP A 233 -18.29 13.15 -1.00
CA ASP A 233 -19.55 12.38 -0.95
C ASP A 233 -20.59 12.86 -1.98
N ASP A 234 -20.42 14.08 -2.51
CA ASP A 234 -21.26 14.64 -3.56
C ASP A 234 -20.66 14.32 -4.93
N GLN A 235 -21.20 13.29 -5.60
CA GLN A 235 -20.73 12.86 -6.91
C GLN A 235 -20.99 13.91 -8.01
N GLN A 236 -22.02 14.75 -7.87
CA GLN A 236 -22.26 15.84 -8.82
C GLN A 236 -21.19 16.93 -8.66
N ARG A 237 -20.84 17.25 -7.40
CA ARG A 237 -19.71 18.12 -7.11
C ARG A 237 -18.41 17.55 -7.67
N ASN A 238 -18.15 16.25 -7.48
CA ASN A 238 -16.95 15.61 -8.02
C ASN A 238 -16.85 15.78 -9.54
N PHE A 239 -17.95 15.53 -10.26
CA PHE A 239 -18.03 15.74 -11.70
C PHE A 239 -17.69 17.19 -12.07
N ILE A 240 -18.35 18.18 -11.48
CA ILE A 240 -18.12 19.60 -11.80
C ILE A 240 -16.67 20.00 -11.50
N GLU A 241 -16.16 19.61 -10.33
CA GLU A 241 -14.80 19.95 -9.90
C GLU A 241 -13.75 19.33 -10.82
N ALA A 242 -13.95 18.09 -11.28
CA ALA A 242 -13.04 17.39 -12.19
C ALA A 242 -12.88 18.06 -13.56
N PHE A 243 -13.84 18.89 -13.99
CA PHE A 243 -13.78 19.66 -15.25
C PHE A 243 -13.50 21.15 -15.04
N THR A 244 -13.31 21.61 -13.80
CA THR A 244 -13.05 23.02 -13.47
C THR A 244 -11.70 23.26 -12.79
N LEU A 245 -10.88 22.22 -12.66
CA LEU A 245 -9.47 22.33 -12.29
C LEU A 245 -8.69 23.27 -13.24
N PRO A 246 -7.52 23.80 -12.82
CA PRO A 246 -6.70 24.66 -13.67
C PRO A 246 -6.32 23.99 -15.00
N GLU A 247 -6.28 24.77 -16.08
CA GLU A 247 -6.09 24.26 -17.45
C GLU A 247 -4.73 23.58 -17.63
N GLU A 248 -3.72 23.99 -16.86
CA GLU A 248 -2.38 23.42 -16.87
C GLU A 248 -2.39 21.92 -16.59
N LEU A 249 -3.31 21.44 -15.74
CA LEU A 249 -3.40 20.01 -15.41
C LEU A 249 -3.78 19.19 -16.64
N TYR A 250 -4.79 19.64 -17.39
CA TYR A 250 -5.23 18.96 -18.60
C TYR A 250 -4.18 19.03 -19.71
N LYS A 251 -3.61 20.23 -19.91
CA LYS A 251 -2.56 20.48 -20.92
C LYS A 251 -1.33 19.58 -20.69
N ASN A 252 -0.91 19.44 -19.43
CA ASN A 252 0.26 18.64 -19.04
C ASN A 252 -0.09 17.17 -18.78
N GLN A 253 -1.29 16.73 -19.18
CA GLN A 253 -1.73 15.35 -19.09
C GLN A 253 -1.64 14.78 -17.66
N ILE A 254 -1.97 15.61 -16.67
CA ILE A 254 -2.07 15.20 -15.27
C ILE A 254 -3.30 14.31 -15.10
N PRO A 255 -3.17 13.09 -14.54
CA PRO A 255 -4.31 12.25 -14.24
C PRO A 255 -5.22 12.88 -13.18
N VAL A 256 -6.51 12.97 -13.51
CA VAL A 256 -7.58 13.45 -12.63
C VAL A 256 -8.55 12.29 -12.41
N LEU A 257 -8.48 11.64 -11.25
CA LEU A 257 -9.37 10.57 -10.85
C LEU A 257 -10.67 11.17 -10.31
N CYS A 258 -11.81 10.88 -10.93
CA CYS A 258 -13.10 11.40 -10.47
C CYS A 258 -13.98 10.28 -9.93
N TYR A 259 -14.33 10.34 -8.64
CA TYR A 259 -15.24 9.38 -8.03
C TYR A 259 -16.68 9.64 -8.49
N THR A 260 -17.27 8.65 -9.17
CA THR A 260 -18.67 8.62 -9.59
C THR A 260 -19.12 7.18 -9.85
N GLU A 261 -20.33 6.83 -9.43
CA GLU A 261 -20.99 5.58 -9.83
C GLU A 261 -21.66 5.72 -11.22
N GLU A 262 -21.92 6.95 -11.66
CA GLU A 262 -22.54 7.28 -12.95
C GLU A 262 -21.50 7.92 -13.89
N SER A 263 -20.92 7.12 -14.77
CA SER A 263 -19.82 7.56 -15.66
C SER A 263 -20.26 7.87 -17.10
N ASP A 264 -21.53 7.75 -17.44
CA ASP A 264 -22.04 7.86 -18.82
C ASP A 264 -21.67 9.19 -19.49
N MET A 265 -21.85 10.31 -18.78
CA MET A 265 -21.50 11.64 -19.28
C MET A 265 -19.99 11.79 -19.50
N MET A 266 -19.16 11.25 -18.60
CA MET A 266 -17.71 11.27 -18.76
C MET A 266 -17.26 10.41 -19.94
N ASN A 267 -17.91 9.26 -20.15
CA ASN A 267 -17.63 8.38 -21.28
C ASN A 267 -18.00 9.02 -22.62
N LEU A 268 -19.06 9.85 -22.66
CA LEU A 268 -19.46 10.59 -23.87
C LEU A 268 -18.39 11.60 -24.31
N ILE A 269 -17.76 12.30 -23.35
CA ILE A 269 -16.76 13.35 -23.62
C ILE A 269 -15.31 12.83 -23.65
N LYS A 270 -15.10 11.52 -23.44
CA LYS A 270 -13.78 10.89 -23.40
C LYS A 270 -12.95 11.07 -24.68
N ASN A 271 -13.61 11.32 -25.82
CA ASN A 271 -12.96 11.56 -27.11
C ASN A 271 -12.53 13.04 -27.30
N ASP A 272 -12.80 13.92 -26.35
CA ASP A 272 -12.25 15.28 -26.35
C ASP A 272 -10.81 15.21 -25.80
N ASP A 273 -9.84 15.48 -26.67
CA ASP A 273 -8.41 15.45 -26.33
C ASP A 273 -8.06 16.33 -25.12
N ARG A 274 -8.87 17.34 -24.80
CA ARG A 274 -8.66 18.21 -23.64
C ARG A 274 -8.84 17.47 -22.33
N TYR A 275 -9.80 16.56 -22.22
CA TYR A 275 -10.17 15.95 -20.94
C TYR A 275 -9.88 14.45 -20.86
N GLN A 276 -9.04 13.93 -21.76
CA GLN A 276 -8.69 12.50 -21.80
C GLN A 276 -8.05 11.97 -20.50
N THR A 277 -7.49 12.86 -19.67
CA THR A 277 -6.89 12.51 -18.37
C THR A 277 -7.85 12.58 -17.20
N VAL A 278 -9.12 12.96 -17.43
CA VAL A 278 -10.20 12.82 -16.45
C VAL A 278 -10.72 11.40 -16.50
N LEU A 279 -10.40 10.63 -15.46
CA LEU A 279 -10.65 9.20 -15.38
C LEU A 279 -11.75 8.92 -14.35
N PRO A 280 -12.98 8.62 -14.77
CA PRO A 280 -14.03 8.21 -13.84
C PRO A 280 -13.67 6.89 -13.16
N PHE A 281 -14.00 6.78 -11.88
CA PHE A 281 -13.92 5.52 -11.15
C PHE A 281 -15.06 5.41 -10.14
N GLY A 282 -15.49 4.17 -9.88
CA GLY A 282 -16.56 3.84 -8.97
C GLY A 282 -16.57 2.34 -8.71
N SER A 283 -17.58 1.83 -8.01
CA SER A 283 -17.66 0.42 -7.62
C SER A 283 -17.53 -0.58 -8.79
N TYR A 284 -17.91 -0.16 -10.00
CA TYR A 284 -17.82 -0.93 -11.24
C TYR A 284 -16.40 -1.34 -11.66
N ILE A 285 -15.34 -0.75 -11.08
CA ILE A 285 -13.95 -1.14 -11.37
C ILE A 285 -13.46 -2.31 -10.49
N CYS A 286 -14.25 -2.69 -9.49
CA CYS A 286 -13.92 -3.74 -8.55
C CYS A 286 -14.21 -5.12 -9.16
N GLN A 287 -13.18 -5.73 -9.73
CA GLN A 287 -13.29 -7.06 -10.34
C GLN A 287 -12.63 -8.11 -9.46
N LYS A 288 -13.36 -9.18 -9.09
CA LYS A 288 -12.85 -10.25 -8.21
C LYS A 288 -11.48 -10.80 -8.66
N GLY A 289 -11.23 -10.86 -9.98
CA GLY A 289 -9.96 -11.28 -10.57
C GLY A 289 -8.74 -10.49 -10.09
N ILE A 290 -8.91 -9.25 -9.62
CA ILE A 290 -7.85 -8.42 -9.01
C ILE A 290 -7.43 -9.03 -7.67
N LEU A 291 -8.39 -9.37 -6.80
CA LEU A 291 -8.10 -9.99 -5.50
C LEU A 291 -7.52 -11.39 -5.67
N GLU A 292 -8.02 -12.16 -6.64
CA GLU A 292 -7.50 -13.47 -7.00
C GLU A 292 -6.05 -13.39 -7.50
N SER A 293 -5.77 -12.52 -8.46
CA SER A 293 -4.41 -12.30 -8.99
C SER A 293 -3.44 -11.83 -7.90
N LEU A 294 -3.88 -10.89 -7.04
CA LEU A 294 -3.07 -10.39 -5.95
C LEU A 294 -2.77 -11.47 -4.91
N LYS A 295 -3.77 -12.31 -4.57
CA LYS A 295 -3.57 -13.47 -3.70
C LYS A 295 -2.59 -14.47 -4.32
N GLN A 296 -2.66 -14.71 -5.62
CA GLN A 296 -1.72 -15.61 -6.31
C GLN A 296 -0.28 -15.10 -6.28
N LEU A 297 -0.06 -13.79 -6.37
CA LEU A 297 1.25 -13.19 -6.12
C LEU A 297 1.67 -13.34 -4.66
N ALA A 298 0.78 -13.05 -3.70
CA ALA A 298 1.06 -13.16 -2.27
C ALA A 298 1.47 -14.58 -1.85
N LYS A 299 0.84 -15.62 -2.43
CA LYS A 299 1.25 -17.02 -2.23
C LYS A 299 2.70 -17.27 -2.67
N ARG A 300 3.13 -16.64 -3.76
CA ARG A 300 4.49 -16.75 -4.31
C ARG A 300 5.51 -15.96 -3.51
N VAL A 301 5.14 -14.77 -3.01
CA VAL A 301 5.92 -14.02 -2.01
C VAL A 301 6.16 -14.89 -0.78
N ASN A 302 5.10 -15.50 -0.23
CA ASN A 302 5.21 -16.40 0.91
C ASN A 302 6.08 -17.63 0.61
N TYR A 303 6.01 -18.18 -0.61
CA TYR A 303 6.88 -19.28 -1.03
C TYR A 303 8.36 -18.89 -0.95
N VAL A 304 8.74 -17.72 -1.46
CA VAL A 304 10.12 -17.22 -1.38
C VAL A 304 10.54 -17.05 0.07
N TYR A 305 9.68 -16.46 0.91
CA TYR A 305 9.94 -16.30 2.33
C TYR A 305 10.15 -17.66 3.02
N ASN A 306 9.23 -18.60 2.85
CA ASN A 306 9.30 -19.95 3.41
C ASN A 306 10.57 -20.69 2.97
N TYR A 307 10.94 -20.58 1.69
CA TYR A 307 12.19 -21.11 1.17
C TYR A 307 13.39 -20.58 1.96
N CYS A 308 13.47 -19.25 2.19
CA CYS A 308 14.56 -18.64 2.96
C CYS A 308 14.67 -19.22 4.38
N PHE A 309 13.56 -19.42 5.09
CA PHE A 309 13.57 -20.02 6.44
C PHE A 309 13.87 -21.52 6.44
N SER A 310 13.62 -22.21 5.33
CA SER A 310 13.93 -23.64 5.19
C SER A 310 15.43 -23.91 4.96
N LEU A 311 16.19 -22.89 4.56
CA LEU A 311 17.62 -23.04 4.28
C LEU A 311 18.42 -23.34 5.57
N PRO A 312 19.40 -24.26 5.51
CA PRO A 312 20.29 -24.52 6.63
C PRO A 312 20.99 -23.25 7.12
N HIS A 313 21.33 -23.22 8.41
CA HIS A 313 21.88 -22.02 9.04
C HIS A 313 23.20 -21.55 8.38
N ASN A 314 24.03 -22.49 7.90
CA ASN A 314 25.30 -22.24 7.22
C ASN A 314 25.15 -21.89 5.72
N VAL A 315 23.94 -21.86 5.18
CA VAL A 315 23.69 -21.52 3.76
C VAL A 315 23.29 -20.04 3.66
N PRO A 316 23.91 -19.27 2.74
CA PRO A 316 23.49 -17.91 2.44
C PRO A 316 22.03 -17.86 2.00
N ILE A 317 21.27 -16.90 2.54
CA ILE A 317 19.88 -16.68 2.14
C ILE A 317 19.86 -16.13 0.71
N SER A 318 18.96 -16.67 -0.11
CA SER A 318 18.74 -16.26 -1.49
C SER A 318 17.33 -16.64 -1.94
N SER A 319 16.87 -16.08 -3.05
CA SER A 319 15.62 -16.52 -3.67
C SER A 319 15.73 -17.97 -4.17
N PRO A 320 14.63 -18.74 -4.21
CA PRO A 320 14.64 -20.05 -4.87
C PRO A 320 14.94 -19.91 -6.36
N SER A 321 15.42 -20.98 -6.99
CA SER A 321 15.64 -21.03 -8.45
C SER A 321 14.35 -21.33 -9.23
N VAL A 322 13.33 -21.89 -8.57
CA VAL A 322 12.02 -22.21 -9.13
C VAL A 322 10.95 -22.13 -8.06
N ILE A 323 9.75 -21.68 -8.45
CA ILE A 323 8.54 -21.78 -7.62
C ILE A 323 7.83 -23.09 -7.98
N ASP A 324 7.70 -23.97 -6.99
CA ASP A 324 6.91 -25.19 -7.09
C ASP A 324 5.44 -24.86 -6.81
N GLU A 325 4.67 -24.66 -7.89
CA GLU A 325 3.28 -24.22 -7.81
C GLU A 325 2.38 -25.20 -7.04
N SER A 326 2.73 -26.49 -7.04
CA SER A 326 2.00 -27.53 -6.30
C SER A 326 2.05 -27.35 -4.78
N LYS A 327 2.98 -26.55 -4.27
CA LYS A 327 3.16 -26.28 -2.84
C LYS A 327 2.56 -24.96 -2.37
N LEU A 328 2.13 -24.09 -3.30
CA LEU A 328 1.70 -22.73 -2.97
C LEU A 328 0.56 -22.73 -1.95
N ASP A 329 -0.48 -23.53 -2.17
CA ASP A 329 -1.64 -23.58 -1.28
C ASP A 329 -1.32 -24.17 0.09
N CYS A 330 -0.50 -25.22 0.12
CA CYS A 330 -0.03 -25.84 1.37
C CYS A 330 0.80 -24.86 2.21
N LEU A 331 1.75 -24.14 1.59
CA LEU A 331 2.56 -23.14 2.29
C LEU A 331 1.74 -21.91 2.70
N TRP A 332 0.75 -21.52 1.89
CA TRP A 332 -0.16 -20.42 2.21
C TRP A 332 -1.04 -20.73 3.43
N ALA A 333 -1.49 -21.98 3.58
CA ALA A 333 -2.20 -22.44 4.77
C ALA A 333 -1.34 -22.38 6.05
N GLN A 334 -0.01 -22.37 5.92
CA GLN A 334 0.94 -22.39 7.02
C GLN A 334 1.49 -21.00 7.41
N VAL A 335 1.04 -19.91 6.77
CA VAL A 335 1.46 -18.52 7.09
C VAL A 335 1.24 -18.18 8.58
N GLY A 336 0.22 -18.79 9.18
CA GLY A 336 0.03 -18.87 10.63
C GLY A 336 -0.76 -17.71 11.24
N SER A 337 -1.19 -16.72 10.45
CA SER A 337 -2.17 -15.70 10.88
C SER A 337 -2.65 -14.86 9.68
N LEU A 338 -3.84 -14.25 9.80
CA LEU A 338 -4.36 -13.33 8.78
C LEU A 338 -3.50 -12.07 8.60
N PRO A 339 -2.98 -11.39 9.65
CA PRO A 339 -2.08 -10.24 9.47
C PRO A 339 -0.83 -10.55 8.64
N LYS A 340 -0.23 -11.73 8.82
CA LYS A 340 0.91 -12.16 8.00
C LYS A 340 0.52 -12.46 6.55
N GLN A 341 -0.71 -12.91 6.28
CA GLN A 341 -1.20 -13.04 4.91
C GLN A 341 -1.30 -11.65 4.25
N TYR A 342 -1.77 -10.64 4.99
CA TYR A 342 -1.79 -9.26 4.49
C TYR A 342 -0.40 -8.68 4.23
N SER A 343 0.60 -8.94 5.07
CA SER A 343 1.99 -8.55 4.78
C SER A 343 2.48 -9.12 3.43
N ASN A 344 2.16 -10.37 3.11
CA ASN A 344 2.46 -10.93 1.79
C ASN A 344 1.67 -10.27 0.65
N ILE A 345 0.41 -9.88 0.89
CA ILE A 345 -0.44 -9.16 -0.06
C ILE A 345 0.12 -7.75 -0.32
N PHE A 346 0.50 -7.02 0.72
CA PHE A 346 1.06 -5.68 0.61
C PHE A 346 2.40 -5.68 -0.10
N ASN A 347 3.28 -6.65 0.17
CA ASN A 347 4.48 -6.85 -0.64
C ASN A 347 4.13 -7.08 -2.12
N ALA A 348 3.17 -7.97 -2.42
CA ALA A 348 2.73 -8.24 -3.78
C ALA A 348 2.15 -7.01 -4.50
N MET A 349 1.49 -6.09 -3.79
CA MET A 349 0.95 -4.85 -4.37
C MET A 349 2.05 -3.95 -4.97
N THR A 350 3.29 -4.07 -4.49
CA THR A 350 4.39 -3.17 -4.86
C THR A 350 5.27 -3.70 -5.99
N ILE A 351 5.07 -4.95 -6.42
CA ILE A 351 5.84 -5.55 -7.51
C ILE A 351 5.82 -4.65 -8.76
N GLY A 352 4.67 -4.05 -9.05
CA GLY A 352 4.51 -3.19 -10.21
C GLY A 352 5.36 -1.92 -10.17
N SER A 353 5.33 -1.16 -9.07
CA SER A 353 6.12 0.07 -8.92
C SER A 353 7.62 -0.21 -8.86
N LYS A 354 8.03 -1.33 -8.25
CA LYS A 354 9.42 -1.78 -8.25
C LYS A 354 9.93 -2.09 -9.65
N MET A 355 9.19 -2.90 -10.41
CA MET A 355 9.55 -3.23 -11.79
C MET A 355 9.58 -1.97 -12.67
N HIS A 356 8.63 -1.06 -12.47
CA HIS A 356 8.57 0.19 -13.22
C HIS A 356 9.77 1.10 -12.90
N SER A 357 10.21 1.19 -11.64
CA SER A 357 11.42 1.91 -11.22
C SER A 357 12.71 1.39 -11.87
N LEU A 358 12.71 0.12 -12.28
CA LEU A 358 13.79 -0.53 -13.02
C LEU A 358 13.64 -0.40 -14.55
N GLY A 359 12.65 0.35 -15.02
CA GLY A 359 12.39 0.56 -16.44
C GLY A 359 11.60 -0.58 -17.11
N HIS A 360 10.94 -1.44 -16.32
CA HIS A 360 10.15 -2.56 -16.83
C HIS A 360 8.64 -2.34 -16.65
N GLY A 361 7.95 -2.13 -17.77
CA GLY A 361 6.50 -2.06 -17.80
C GLY A 361 5.85 -3.45 -17.73
N GLN A 362 4.52 -3.49 -17.56
CA GLN A 362 3.76 -4.77 -17.50
C GLN A 362 4.01 -5.67 -18.71
N GLU A 363 4.26 -5.09 -19.89
CA GLU A 363 4.54 -5.82 -21.14
C GLU A 363 5.87 -6.61 -21.08
N ASP A 364 6.81 -6.21 -20.21
CA ASP A 364 8.12 -6.84 -20.05
C ASP A 364 8.09 -8.04 -19.09
N TRP A 365 7.06 -8.12 -18.24
CA TRP A 365 7.01 -9.00 -17.07
C TRP A 365 7.12 -10.49 -17.39
N GLN A 366 6.61 -10.92 -18.55
CA GLN A 366 6.72 -12.31 -18.99
C GLN A 366 8.15 -12.67 -19.44
N ARG A 367 8.89 -11.68 -19.95
CA ARG A 367 10.22 -11.84 -20.56
C ARG A 367 11.34 -11.48 -19.60
N TYR A 368 11.04 -10.97 -18.43
CA TYR A 368 12.04 -10.58 -17.47
C TYR A 368 12.54 -11.79 -16.68
N TYR A 369 13.85 -12.07 -16.76
CA TYR A 369 14.41 -13.32 -16.25
C TYR A 369 15.13 -13.19 -14.91
N ALA A 370 15.82 -12.07 -14.67
CA ALA A 370 16.60 -11.84 -13.47
C ALA A 370 16.91 -10.35 -13.31
N LEU A 371 17.05 -9.91 -12.06
CA LEU A 371 17.63 -8.62 -11.70
C LEU A 371 19.16 -8.72 -11.71
N SER A 372 19.83 -7.65 -12.10
CA SER A 372 21.26 -7.47 -11.88
C SER A 372 21.57 -7.28 -10.39
N LYS A 373 22.84 -7.49 -10.01
CA LYS A 373 23.28 -7.30 -8.63
C LYS A 373 23.01 -5.87 -8.12
N GLN A 374 23.25 -4.86 -8.95
CA GLN A 374 23.04 -3.47 -8.58
C GLN A 374 21.55 -3.16 -8.37
N GLU A 375 20.68 -3.67 -9.23
CA GLU A 375 19.23 -3.50 -9.06
C GLU A 375 18.73 -4.19 -7.78
N ILE A 376 19.26 -5.38 -7.45
CA ILE A 376 18.94 -6.07 -6.19
C ILE A 376 19.37 -5.22 -4.99
N GLU A 377 20.59 -4.70 -4.98
CA GLU A 377 21.11 -3.88 -3.88
C GLU A 377 20.24 -2.64 -3.64
N ILE A 378 19.90 -1.89 -4.69
CA ILE A 378 19.05 -0.70 -4.61
C ILE A 378 17.65 -1.06 -4.11
N MET A 379 17.03 -2.08 -4.70
CA MET A 379 15.64 -2.43 -4.39
C MET A 379 15.46 -3.12 -3.03
N THR A 380 16.54 -3.64 -2.45
CA THR A 380 16.52 -4.22 -1.10
C THR A 380 16.20 -3.16 -0.04
N GLU A 381 16.80 -1.97 -0.16
CA GLU A 381 16.49 -0.85 0.75
C GLU A 381 15.07 -0.31 0.54
N VAL A 382 14.62 -0.24 -0.71
CA VAL A 382 13.24 0.14 -1.06
C VAL A 382 12.23 -0.85 -0.44
N GLU A 383 12.50 -2.15 -0.50
CA GLU A 383 11.66 -3.16 0.16
C GLU A 383 11.59 -2.96 1.67
N HIS A 384 12.70 -2.60 2.31
CA HIS A 384 12.72 -2.35 3.75
C HIS A 384 11.94 -1.09 4.14
N ASN A 385 12.05 0.00 3.37
CA ASN A 385 11.24 1.21 3.59
C ASN A 385 9.74 0.93 3.41
N ARG A 386 9.37 0.17 2.38
CA ARG A 386 8.01 -0.32 2.16
C ARG A 386 7.52 -1.21 3.31
N TRP A 387 8.37 -2.09 3.82
CA TRP A 387 8.04 -2.95 4.96
C TRP A 387 7.84 -2.15 6.25
N ASN A 388 8.68 -1.14 6.51
CA ASN A 388 8.46 -0.22 7.63
C ASN A 388 7.10 0.47 7.54
N MET A 389 6.73 0.97 6.35
CA MET A 389 5.43 1.60 6.12
C MET A 389 4.26 0.65 6.45
N GLU A 390 4.31 -0.60 5.97
CA GLU A 390 3.24 -1.57 6.23
C GLU A 390 3.11 -1.88 7.72
N GLU A 391 4.22 -2.07 8.44
CA GLU A 391 4.19 -2.44 9.84
C GLU A 391 3.62 -1.30 10.69
N LEU A 392 4.00 -0.05 10.38
CA LEU A 392 3.45 1.14 11.03
C LEU A 392 1.93 1.28 10.80
N ILE A 393 1.45 1.01 9.57
CA ILE A 393 0.01 0.97 9.23
C ILE A 393 -0.70 -0.14 10.00
N LEU A 394 -0.04 -1.30 10.14
CA LEU A 394 -0.55 -2.48 10.87
C LEU A 394 -0.45 -2.33 12.40
N GLY A 395 -0.09 -1.15 12.90
CA GLY A 395 -0.07 -0.82 14.32
C GLY A 395 1.17 -1.33 15.05
N TYR A 396 2.23 -1.72 14.34
CA TYR A 396 3.54 -1.90 14.98
C TYR A 396 4.23 -0.56 15.20
N ARG A 397 5.13 -0.51 16.18
CA ARG A 397 6.00 0.64 16.43
C ARG A 397 7.46 0.23 16.54
N PRO A 398 8.39 1.16 16.25
CA PRO A 398 9.79 0.97 16.60
C PRO A 398 9.96 0.84 18.12
N VAL A 399 11.06 0.20 18.51
CA VAL A 399 11.55 0.16 19.90
C VAL A 399 11.96 1.55 20.36
N THR A 400 11.70 1.86 21.62
CA THR A 400 12.32 3.00 22.33
C THR A 400 13.81 2.76 22.55
N ASP A 401 14.57 3.79 22.92
CA ASP A 401 16.01 3.64 23.20
C ASP A 401 16.30 2.65 24.34
N ASP A 402 15.43 2.60 25.36
CA ASP A 402 15.61 1.68 26.48
C ASP A 402 15.20 0.24 26.12
N GLU A 403 14.12 0.05 25.36
CA GLU A 403 13.75 -1.26 24.81
C GLU A 403 14.83 -1.80 23.87
N GLN A 404 15.44 -0.94 23.06
CA GLN A 404 16.59 -1.29 22.22
C GLN A 404 17.76 -1.81 23.07
N LYS A 405 18.17 -1.07 24.12
CA LYS A 405 19.24 -1.51 25.03
C LYS A 405 18.91 -2.84 25.72
N MET A 406 17.63 -3.09 26.03
CA MET A 406 17.20 -4.36 26.59
C MET A 406 17.39 -5.51 25.59
N ILE A 407 16.98 -5.33 24.34
CA ILE A 407 17.12 -6.34 23.28
C ILE A 407 18.58 -6.58 22.92
N GLU A 408 19.42 -5.54 22.91
CA GLU A 408 20.86 -5.68 22.67
C GLU A 408 21.57 -6.51 23.76
N LYS A 409 21.05 -6.47 25.00
CA LYS A 409 21.55 -7.30 26.12
C LYS A 409 21.01 -8.73 26.06
N ASP A 410 19.79 -8.92 25.56
CA ASP A 410 19.13 -10.21 25.42
C ASP A 410 18.27 -10.24 24.14
N ILE A 411 18.85 -10.79 23.06
CA ILE A 411 18.21 -10.85 21.75
C ILE A 411 16.91 -11.67 21.74
N SER A 412 16.71 -12.56 22.73
CA SER A 412 15.49 -13.35 22.85
C SER A 412 14.25 -12.48 23.13
N LEU A 413 14.46 -11.27 23.66
CA LEU A 413 13.40 -10.29 23.89
C LEU A 413 12.78 -9.77 22.59
N LYS A 414 13.48 -9.84 21.46
CA LYS A 414 12.96 -9.39 20.15
C LYS A 414 11.61 -10.05 19.83
N LYS A 415 11.48 -11.36 20.08
CA LYS A 415 10.20 -12.08 19.87
C LYS A 415 9.10 -11.62 20.84
N LYS A 416 9.43 -11.44 22.12
CA LYS A 416 8.47 -11.01 23.15
C LYS A 416 7.93 -9.60 22.91
N PHE A 417 8.78 -8.70 22.41
CA PHE A 417 8.36 -7.35 22.03
C PHE A 417 7.47 -7.38 20.78
N ARG A 418 7.81 -8.21 19.79
CA ARG A 418 7.01 -8.36 18.56
C ARG A 418 5.58 -8.80 18.85
N GLU A 419 5.38 -9.69 19.82
CA GLU A 419 4.03 -10.12 20.28
C GLU A 419 3.18 -8.95 20.81
N LYS A 420 3.82 -7.84 21.23
CA LYS A 420 3.16 -6.61 21.69
C LYS A 420 3.15 -5.51 20.63
N LYS A 421 3.34 -5.85 19.35
CA LYS A 421 3.44 -4.90 18.23
C LYS A 421 4.63 -3.93 18.36
N ILE A 422 5.72 -4.37 19.00
CA ILE A 422 6.95 -3.58 19.14
C ILE A 422 8.05 -4.29 18.36
N HIS A 423 8.49 -3.72 17.25
CA HIS A 423 9.42 -4.38 16.36
C HIS A 423 10.80 -3.72 16.39
N TYR A 424 11.83 -4.53 16.61
CA TYR A 424 13.22 -4.07 16.69
C TYR A 424 13.73 -3.55 15.34
N ASP A 425 13.32 -4.21 14.25
CA ASP A 425 13.79 -3.91 12.90
C ASP A 425 12.98 -2.80 12.19
N ILE A 426 11.98 -2.18 12.85
CA ILE A 426 11.37 -0.95 12.31
C ILE A 426 12.36 0.20 12.55
N ARG A 427 13.16 0.50 11.52
CA ARG A 427 14.29 1.45 11.53
C ARG A 427 14.86 1.63 10.13
N ALA A 428 15.80 2.56 9.97
CA ALA A 428 16.55 2.73 8.73
C ALA A 428 17.33 1.47 8.34
N PHE A 429 17.46 1.25 7.03
CA PHE A 429 18.11 0.09 6.44
C PHE A 429 19.55 -0.08 6.92
N HIS A 430 20.30 1.03 6.99
CA HIS A 430 21.70 1.03 7.41
C HIS A 430 21.92 0.77 8.92
N ASP A 431 20.86 0.80 9.74
CA ASP A 431 20.88 0.41 11.16
C ASP A 431 20.24 -0.97 11.41
N LEU A 432 19.99 -1.75 10.34
CA LEU A 432 19.64 -3.17 10.47
C LEU A 432 20.80 -3.96 11.07
N ARG A 433 20.44 -4.96 11.86
CA ARG A 433 21.38 -5.73 12.68
C ARG A 433 21.19 -7.22 12.50
N PRO A 434 22.17 -8.04 12.91
CA PRO A 434 22.00 -9.48 12.90
C PRO A 434 20.84 -9.94 13.77
N ASP A 435 20.17 -11.01 13.34
CA ASP A 435 19.17 -11.71 14.13
C ASP A 435 19.81 -12.60 15.22
N ALA A 436 18.99 -13.33 15.97
CA ALA A 436 19.46 -14.24 17.02
C ALA A 436 20.34 -15.38 16.50
N THR A 437 20.35 -15.61 15.19
CA THR A 437 21.18 -16.61 14.53
C THR A 437 22.50 -16.00 14.03
N GLY A 438 22.66 -14.68 14.08
CA GLY A 438 23.82 -13.95 13.56
C GLY A 438 23.73 -13.63 12.06
N LYS A 439 22.59 -13.94 11.41
CA LYS A 439 22.34 -13.56 10.01
C LYS A 439 21.91 -12.10 9.96
N GLN A 440 22.44 -11.33 9.01
CA GLN A 440 21.98 -9.96 8.78
C GLN A 440 20.52 -9.97 8.32
N VAL A 441 19.66 -9.15 8.93
CA VAL A 441 18.20 -9.21 8.65
C VAL A 441 17.85 -8.78 7.22
N TYR A 442 18.62 -7.86 6.61
CA TYR A 442 18.35 -7.38 5.25
C TYR A 442 18.37 -8.50 4.18
N VAL A 443 18.95 -9.67 4.49
CA VAL A 443 19.04 -10.78 3.52
C VAL A 443 17.67 -11.33 3.13
N TYR A 444 16.65 -11.15 3.97
CA TYR A 444 15.28 -11.54 3.65
C TYR A 444 14.66 -10.61 2.60
N ASP A 445 14.84 -9.30 2.76
CA ASP A 445 14.42 -8.28 1.77
C ASP A 445 15.16 -8.48 0.44
N LEU A 446 16.45 -8.82 0.53
CA LEU A 446 17.28 -9.15 -0.63
C LEU A 446 16.73 -10.35 -1.39
N ALA A 447 16.38 -11.43 -0.69
CA ALA A 447 15.85 -12.63 -1.32
C ALA A 447 14.45 -12.41 -1.94
N LEU A 448 13.59 -11.63 -1.29
CA LEU A 448 12.30 -11.23 -1.84
C LEU A 448 12.49 -10.41 -3.12
N THR A 449 13.39 -9.43 -3.08
CA THR A 449 13.76 -8.58 -4.22
C THR A 449 14.30 -9.43 -5.38
N GLN A 450 15.29 -10.27 -5.11
CA GLN A 450 15.87 -11.20 -6.08
C GLN A 450 14.80 -12.11 -6.72
N GLY A 451 13.79 -12.49 -5.94
CA GLY A 451 12.68 -13.35 -6.38
C GLY A 451 11.63 -12.69 -7.25
N ILE A 452 11.58 -11.35 -7.39
CA ILE A 452 10.52 -10.63 -8.12
C ILE A 452 10.30 -11.17 -9.54
N PRO A 453 11.33 -11.34 -10.40
CA PRO A 453 11.13 -11.85 -11.76
C PRO A 453 10.51 -13.25 -11.77
N LEU A 454 10.91 -14.10 -10.82
CA LEU A 454 10.39 -15.47 -10.68
C LEU A 454 8.93 -15.47 -10.22
N ILE A 455 8.60 -14.66 -9.21
CA ILE A 455 7.23 -14.48 -8.70
C ILE A 455 6.32 -14.08 -9.86
N VAL A 456 6.66 -13.01 -10.57
CA VAL A 456 5.86 -12.45 -11.66
C VAL A 456 5.71 -13.45 -12.80
N LYS A 457 6.82 -14.01 -13.29
CA LYS A 457 6.81 -14.93 -14.44
C LYS A 457 6.00 -16.19 -14.19
N SER A 458 6.00 -16.70 -12.96
CA SER A 458 5.20 -17.87 -12.59
C SER A 458 3.69 -17.61 -12.55
N CYS A 459 3.24 -16.35 -12.69
CA CYS A 459 1.83 -16.03 -12.91
C CYS A 459 1.41 -16.05 -14.38
N PHE A 460 2.35 -16.10 -15.34
CA PHE A 460 2.06 -16.11 -16.80
C PHE A 460 1.97 -17.51 -17.41
N ARG A 461 1.98 -18.57 -16.59
CA ARG A 461 2.08 -19.96 -17.05
C ARG A 461 0.74 -20.66 -17.08
#